data_AF-A0A1E5AAE7-F1
#
_entry.id   AF-A0A1E5AAE7-F1
#
_cell.length_a   1.000
_cell.length_b   1.000
_cell.length_c   1.000
_cell.angle_alpha   90.00
_cell.angle_beta   90.00
_cell.angle_gamma   90.00
#
_symmetry.space_group_name_H-M   'P 1'
#
loop_
_entity.id
_entity.type
_entity.pdbx_description
1 polymer ?
#
loop_
_entity_poly.entity_id
_entity_poly.type
_entity_poly.pdbx_seq_one_letter_code
_entity_poly.pdbx_strand_id
1 'polypeptide(L)'
;MAFILGSGSPRRLQLLAQLGVHPDEVRPPEIDETPLKGELPRDYCTRVTREKTQAVPARPDDVVLCADTTVALGRRILGKPRDAGEAAEFLLALSGRRHRVITAVAVRRGDRVWQKDVVSQVKMKPLSDEELNAYLATGDWEGKAGAYAIQGLAGAFIPWISGSFTGIVGLPLSETANLLRAAGLPLYQEAAA
;
A
#
# COMPACT_ATOMS: atom_id res chain seq x y z
N MET A 1 -6.24 -16.70 -19.44
CA MET A 1 -5.68 -15.47 -18.85
C MET A 1 -6.46 -15.22 -17.57
N ALA A 2 -5.82 -15.36 -16.42
CA ALA A 2 -6.38 -14.98 -15.13
C ALA A 2 -5.77 -13.65 -14.66
N PHE A 3 -6.54 -12.85 -13.93
CA PHE A 3 -6.06 -11.69 -13.17
C PHE A 3 -5.85 -12.08 -11.71
N ILE A 4 -4.59 -12.00 -11.26
CA ILE A 4 -4.16 -12.43 -9.93
C ILE A 4 -3.75 -11.22 -9.11
N LEU A 5 -4.34 -11.07 -7.93
CA LEU A 5 -3.86 -10.13 -6.92
C LEU A 5 -2.82 -10.82 -6.02
N GLY A 6 -1.57 -10.40 -6.16
CA GLY A 6 -0.45 -10.84 -5.35
C GLY A 6 -0.37 -10.15 -3.98
N SER A 7 -1.49 -10.06 -3.26
CA SER A 7 -1.58 -9.36 -1.97
C SER A 7 -2.76 -9.86 -1.15
N GLY A 8 -2.53 -10.16 0.13
CA GLY A 8 -3.59 -10.54 1.08
C GLY A 8 -4.32 -9.36 1.73
N SER A 9 -4.01 -8.11 1.34
CA SER A 9 -4.64 -6.92 1.94
C SER A 9 -6.10 -6.73 1.49
N PRO A 10 -7.08 -6.74 2.41
CA PRO A 10 -8.49 -6.49 2.06
C PRO A 10 -8.73 -5.10 1.47
N ARG A 11 -7.94 -4.10 1.88
CA ARG A 11 -8.03 -2.73 1.36
C ARG A 11 -7.71 -2.64 -0.14
N ARG A 12 -6.77 -3.44 -0.62
CA ARG A 12 -6.40 -3.46 -2.04
C ARG A 12 -7.49 -4.11 -2.89
N LEU A 13 -8.16 -5.14 -2.38
CA LEU A 13 -9.33 -5.73 -3.02
C LEU A 13 -10.47 -4.70 -3.13
N GLN A 14 -10.77 -4.00 -2.05
CA GLN A 14 -11.78 -2.93 -2.04
C GLN A 14 -11.44 -1.82 -3.04
N LEU A 15 -10.17 -1.42 -3.13
CA LEU A 15 -9.72 -0.43 -4.11
C LEU A 15 -9.84 -0.91 -5.56
N LEU A 16 -9.48 -2.16 -5.86
CA LEU A 16 -9.68 -2.74 -7.20
C LEU A 16 -11.17 -2.80 -7.58
N ALA A 17 -12.04 -3.13 -6.63
CA ALA A 17 -13.49 -3.13 -6.86
C ALA A 17 -14.04 -1.75 -7.25
N GLN A 18 -13.42 -0.65 -6.79
CA GLN A 18 -13.79 0.71 -7.23
C GLN A 18 -13.47 0.96 -8.71
N LEU A 19 -12.52 0.21 -9.28
CA LEU A 19 -12.25 0.21 -10.73
C LEU A 19 -13.16 -0.74 -11.51
N GLY A 20 -14.10 -1.43 -10.85
CA GLY A 20 -14.90 -2.49 -11.47
C GLY A 20 -14.11 -3.76 -11.78
N VAL A 21 -12.94 -3.94 -11.16
CA VAL A 21 -12.05 -5.07 -11.41
C VAL A 21 -12.03 -6.01 -10.22
N HIS A 22 -12.22 -7.29 -10.49
CA HIS A 22 -12.12 -8.36 -9.50
C HIS A 22 -11.03 -9.33 -9.94
N PRO A 23 -10.04 -9.63 -9.08
CA PRO A 23 -9.08 -10.69 -9.38
C PRO A 23 -9.79 -12.04 -9.37
N ASP A 24 -9.44 -12.88 -10.32
CA ASP A 24 -9.86 -14.29 -10.35
C ASP A 24 -9.26 -15.04 -9.14
N GLU A 25 -8.07 -14.63 -8.70
CA GLU A 25 -7.35 -15.27 -7.61
C GLU A 25 -6.57 -14.27 -6.73
N VAL A 26 -6.46 -14.58 -5.44
CA VAL A 26 -5.64 -13.83 -4.48
C VAL A 26 -4.51 -14.74 -4.00
N ARG A 27 -3.26 -14.37 -4.34
CA ARG A 27 -2.06 -15.17 -4.07
C ARG A 27 -0.97 -14.33 -3.40
N PRO A 28 -1.05 -14.04 -2.08
CA PRO A 28 0.00 -13.28 -1.39
C PRO A 28 1.34 -14.03 -1.46
N PRO A 29 2.40 -13.42 -2.01
CA PRO A 29 3.72 -14.05 -2.02
C PRO A 29 4.38 -13.94 -0.64
N GLU A 30 5.15 -14.96 -0.29
CA GLU A 30 6.06 -14.94 0.86
C GLU A 30 7.47 -14.55 0.38
N ILE A 31 7.95 -13.39 0.80
CA ILE A 31 9.30 -12.90 0.50
C ILE A 31 9.91 -12.26 1.75
N ASP A 32 11.24 -12.10 1.75
CA ASP A 32 11.93 -11.30 2.77
C ASP A 32 11.74 -9.81 2.50
N GLU A 33 10.96 -9.14 3.36
CA GLU A 33 10.71 -7.70 3.29
C GLU A 33 11.68 -6.90 4.15
N THR A 34 12.81 -7.47 4.59
CA THR A 34 13.80 -6.77 5.42
C THR A 34 14.46 -5.63 4.62
N PRO A 35 14.50 -4.39 5.17
CA PRO A 35 15.23 -3.30 4.53
C PRO A 35 16.73 -3.59 4.43
N LEU A 36 17.34 -3.33 3.27
CA LEU A 36 18.78 -3.46 3.09
C LEU A 36 19.52 -2.33 3.83
N LYS A 37 20.81 -2.56 4.13
CA LYS A 37 21.65 -1.56 4.81
C LYS A 37 21.69 -0.25 4.03
N GLY A 38 21.19 0.83 4.63
CA GLY A 38 21.19 2.17 4.04
C GLY A 38 20.13 2.40 2.96
N GLU A 39 19.25 1.43 2.72
CA GLU A 39 18.19 1.51 1.73
C GLU A 39 17.21 2.65 2.05
N LEU A 40 16.90 3.46 1.04
CA LEU A 40 15.95 4.55 1.20
C LEU A 40 14.51 4.02 1.12
N PRO A 41 13.54 4.64 1.82
CA PRO A 41 12.15 4.17 1.85
C PRO A 41 11.51 3.97 0.47
N ARG A 42 11.85 4.82 -0.51
CA ARG A 42 11.31 4.72 -1.87
C ARG A 42 11.90 3.54 -2.65
N ASP A 43 13.21 3.34 -2.51
CA ASP A 43 13.93 2.24 -3.15
C ASP A 43 13.48 0.91 -2.55
N TYR A 44 13.36 0.86 -1.22
CA TYR A 44 12.78 -0.25 -0.46
C TYR A 44 11.41 -0.67 -0.99
N CYS A 45 10.45 0.26 -1.00
CA CYS A 45 9.07 -0.05 -1.40
C CYS A 45 9.02 -0.52 -2.88
N THR A 46 9.84 0.09 -3.74
CA THR A 46 9.97 -0.30 -5.15
C THR A 46 10.55 -1.71 -5.30
N ARG A 47 11.65 -2.01 -4.60
CA ARG A 47 12.29 -3.33 -4.62
C ARG A 47 11.34 -4.42 -4.10
N VAL A 48 10.79 -4.24 -2.90
CA VAL A 48 9.87 -5.19 -2.26
C VAL A 48 8.67 -5.47 -3.16
N THR A 49 8.08 -4.44 -3.79
CA THR A 49 6.97 -4.64 -4.74
C THR A 49 7.38 -5.49 -5.93
N ARG A 50 8.56 -5.26 -6.51
CA ARG A 50 9.07 -6.03 -7.65
C ARG A 50 9.33 -7.49 -7.27
N GLU A 51 9.97 -7.73 -6.14
CA GLU A 51 10.25 -9.07 -5.62
C GLU A 51 8.93 -9.83 -5.37
N LYS A 52 7.92 -9.19 -4.77
CA LYS A 52 6.57 -9.76 -4.62
C LYS A 52 5.99 -10.18 -5.96
N THR A 53 6.02 -9.28 -6.95
CA THR A 53 5.47 -9.56 -8.29
C THR A 53 6.18 -10.72 -9.00
N GLN A 54 7.49 -10.88 -8.80
CA GLN A 54 8.27 -11.97 -9.36
C GLN A 54 7.99 -13.30 -8.64
N ALA A 55 7.77 -13.27 -7.33
CA ALA A 55 7.54 -14.46 -6.52
C ALA A 55 6.16 -15.09 -6.70
N VAL A 56 5.14 -14.33 -7.16
CA VAL A 56 3.80 -14.88 -7.39
C VAL A 56 3.81 -15.86 -8.57
N PRO A 57 3.48 -17.15 -8.36
CA PRO A 57 3.38 -18.12 -9.45
C PRO A 57 2.22 -17.76 -10.39
N ALA A 58 2.47 -17.74 -11.69
CA ALA A 58 1.46 -17.42 -12.71
C ALA A 58 1.87 -18.00 -14.08
N ARG A 59 0.89 -18.28 -14.95
CA ARG A 59 1.16 -18.68 -16.34
C ARG A 59 1.63 -17.46 -17.16
N PRO A 60 2.30 -17.65 -18.30
CA PRO A 60 2.78 -16.53 -19.13
C PRO A 60 1.68 -15.54 -19.55
N ASP A 61 0.45 -16.01 -19.75
CA ASP A 61 -0.68 -15.16 -20.12
C ASP A 61 -1.40 -14.49 -18.96
N ASP A 62 -1.14 -14.91 -17.71
CA ASP A 62 -1.81 -14.35 -16.54
C ASP A 62 -1.27 -12.95 -16.22
N VAL A 63 -2.15 -12.09 -15.71
CA VAL A 63 -1.81 -10.75 -15.25
C VAL A 63 -1.69 -10.79 -13.73
N VAL A 64 -0.51 -10.50 -13.20
CA VAL A 64 -0.26 -10.42 -11.76
C VAL A 64 -0.13 -8.97 -11.35
N LEU A 65 -0.87 -8.53 -10.34
CA LEU A 65 -0.69 -7.23 -9.70
C LEU A 65 -0.20 -7.41 -8.26
N CYS A 66 0.89 -6.75 -7.90
CA CYS A 66 1.29 -6.56 -6.50
C CYS A 66 1.41 -5.07 -6.19
N ALA A 67 1.30 -4.75 -4.91
CA ALA A 67 1.65 -3.45 -4.41
C ALA A 67 2.27 -3.57 -3.01
N ASP A 68 3.10 -2.61 -2.66
CA ASP A 68 3.64 -2.41 -1.33
C ASP A 68 3.44 -0.96 -0.88
N THR A 69 3.31 -0.75 0.43
CA THR A 69 3.03 0.57 1.00
C THR A 69 3.83 0.75 2.27
N THR A 70 4.66 1.80 2.28
CA THR A 70 5.57 2.11 3.37
C THR A 70 5.34 3.53 3.87
N VAL A 71 5.30 3.70 5.19
CA VAL A 71 5.32 5.02 5.85
C VAL A 71 6.76 5.39 6.16
N ALA A 72 7.13 6.64 5.90
CA ALA A 72 8.48 7.13 6.12
C ALA A 72 8.53 8.51 6.79
N LEU A 73 9.31 8.60 7.86
CA LEU A 73 9.63 9.85 8.54
C LEU A 73 11.10 10.20 8.27
N GLY A 74 11.33 11.13 7.34
CA GLY A 74 12.67 11.35 6.80
C GLY A 74 13.20 10.08 6.13
N ARG A 75 14.37 9.60 6.57
CA ARG A 75 14.98 8.34 6.08
C ARG A 75 14.48 7.08 6.81
N ARG A 76 13.77 7.23 7.93
CA ARG A 76 13.30 6.09 8.73
C ARG A 76 12.06 5.47 8.10
N ILE A 77 12.12 4.17 7.84
CA ILE A 77 10.97 3.34 7.46
C ILE A 77 10.20 3.01 8.74
N LEU A 78 8.90 3.31 8.76
CA LEU A 78 7.97 2.89 9.80
C LEU A 78 7.15 1.73 9.24
N GLY A 79 7.62 0.51 9.53
CA GLY A 79 6.98 -0.72 9.10
C GLY A 79 5.69 -1.00 9.88
N LYS A 80 5.27 -2.28 9.88
CA LYS A 80 4.19 -2.74 10.76
C LYS A 80 4.73 -2.82 12.19
N PRO A 81 4.08 -2.20 13.19
CA PRO A 81 4.52 -2.30 14.57
C PRO A 81 4.38 -3.75 15.07
N ARG A 82 5.30 -4.18 15.92
CA ARG A 82 5.33 -5.52 16.54
C ARG A 82 4.32 -5.65 17.68
N ASP A 83 4.07 -4.56 18.39
CA ASP A 83 3.17 -4.49 19.53
C ASP A 83 2.60 -3.07 19.70
N ALA A 84 1.72 -2.90 20.68
CA ALA A 84 1.08 -1.62 20.98
C ALA A 84 2.08 -0.53 21.44
N GLY A 85 3.21 -0.92 22.04
CA GLY A 85 4.25 0.01 22.46
C GLY A 85 4.95 0.63 21.26
N GLU A 86 5.37 -0.19 20.30
CA GLU A 86 5.95 0.28 19.05
C GLU A 86 4.94 1.07 18.19
N ALA A 87 3.66 0.68 18.23
CA ALA A 87 2.59 1.46 17.62
C ALA A 87 2.50 2.88 18.23
N ALA A 88 2.56 2.99 19.56
CA ALA A 88 2.56 4.27 20.26
C ALA A 88 3.80 5.11 19.88
N GLU A 89 4.99 4.49 19.83
CA GLU A 89 6.22 5.17 19.39
C GLU A 89 6.08 5.72 17.98
N PHE A 90 5.49 4.97 17.04
CA PHE A 90 5.26 5.44 15.68
C PHE A 90 4.27 6.61 15.66
N LEU A 91 3.15 6.52 16.37
CA LEU A 91 2.13 7.58 16.40
C LEU A 91 2.67 8.87 17.03
N LEU A 92 3.42 8.78 18.13
CA LEU A 92 4.12 9.92 18.73
C LEU A 92 5.21 10.47 17.78
N ALA A 93 5.91 9.59 17.06
CA ALA A 93 6.85 9.97 16.02
C ALA A 93 6.18 10.71 14.83
N LEU A 94 4.89 10.51 14.59
CA LEU A 94 4.16 11.17 13.51
C LEU A 94 3.38 12.40 13.98
N SER A 95 3.01 12.46 15.26
CA SER A 95 2.25 13.54 15.89
C SER A 95 2.82 14.92 15.54
N GLY A 96 1.93 15.79 15.05
CA GLY A 96 2.24 17.17 14.66
C GLY A 96 3.14 17.34 13.43
N ARG A 97 3.53 16.25 12.75
CA ARG A 97 4.53 16.27 11.69
C ARG A 97 3.95 15.90 10.32
N ARG A 98 4.72 16.23 9.29
CA ARG A 98 4.55 15.69 7.95
C ARG A 98 5.41 14.44 7.78
N HIS A 99 4.84 13.44 7.14
CA HIS A 99 5.54 12.22 6.74
C HIS A 99 5.16 11.84 5.32
N ARG A 100 5.89 10.88 4.76
CA ARG A 100 5.64 10.34 3.42
C ARG A 100 4.95 9.00 3.55
N VAL A 101 3.98 8.77 2.68
CA VAL A 101 3.44 7.43 2.40
C VAL A 101 3.80 7.12 0.96
N ILE A 102 4.56 6.05 0.78
CA ILE A 102 5.08 5.63 -0.51
C ILE A 102 4.40 4.33 -0.85
N THR A 103 3.75 4.28 -2.00
CA THR A 103 3.14 3.06 -2.51
C THR A 103 3.69 2.75 -3.89
N ALA A 104 4.27 1.57 -4.02
CA ALA A 104 4.67 1.04 -5.31
C ALA A 104 3.65 0.00 -5.77
N VAL A 105 3.34 0.00 -7.06
CA VAL A 105 2.48 -0.97 -7.73
C VAL A 105 3.23 -1.53 -8.93
N ALA A 106 3.16 -2.84 -9.10
CA ALA A 106 3.73 -3.51 -10.25
C ALA A 106 2.72 -4.50 -10.83
N VAL A 107 2.69 -4.55 -12.16
CA VAL A 107 1.89 -5.49 -12.94
C VAL A 107 2.84 -6.31 -13.81
N ARG A 108 2.68 -7.64 -13.81
CA ARG A 108 3.48 -8.57 -14.62
C ARG A 108 2.57 -9.39 -15.53
N ARG A 109 3.03 -9.60 -16.76
CA ARG A 109 2.47 -10.58 -17.70
C ARG A 109 3.61 -11.20 -18.49
N GLY A 110 3.75 -12.52 -18.43
CA GLY A 110 4.93 -13.23 -18.92
C GLY A 110 6.20 -12.66 -18.29
N ASP A 111 7.17 -12.31 -19.14
CA ASP A 111 8.46 -11.73 -18.75
C ASP A 111 8.42 -10.19 -18.60
N ARG A 112 7.30 -9.55 -18.95
CA ARG A 112 7.17 -8.09 -18.87
C ARG A 112 6.66 -7.67 -17.51
N VAL A 113 7.33 -6.68 -16.92
CA VAL A 113 6.94 -6.03 -15.66
C VAL A 113 6.81 -4.54 -15.89
N TRP A 114 5.63 -4.00 -15.64
CA TRP A 114 5.40 -2.56 -15.54
C TRP A 114 5.30 -2.17 -14.08
N GLN A 115 5.97 -1.08 -13.68
CA GLN A 115 6.02 -0.67 -12.29
C GLN A 115 5.96 0.85 -12.17
N LYS A 116 5.28 1.32 -11.13
CA LYS A 116 5.24 2.74 -10.76
C LYS A 116 5.22 2.88 -9.25
N ASP A 117 5.91 3.89 -8.74
CA ASP A 117 5.78 4.34 -7.36
C ASP A 117 5.10 5.70 -7.30
N VAL A 118 4.34 5.91 -6.21
CA VAL A 118 3.62 7.16 -5.91
C VAL A 118 3.98 7.57 -4.50
N VAL A 119 4.47 8.80 -4.35
CA VAL A 119 4.81 9.39 -3.06
C VAL A 119 3.74 10.42 -2.69
N SER A 120 3.11 10.21 -1.55
CA SER A 120 2.15 11.14 -0.96
C SER A 120 2.71 11.71 0.34
N GLN A 121 2.34 12.95 0.64
CA GLN A 121 2.61 13.58 1.94
C GLN A 121 1.34 13.57 2.77
N VAL A 122 1.50 13.25 4.05
CA VAL A 122 0.43 13.27 5.05
C VAL A 122 0.89 14.17 6.18
N LYS A 123 0.00 15.04 6.67
CA LYS A 123 0.24 15.81 7.89
C LYS A 123 -0.66 15.26 8.98
N MET A 124 -0.08 14.84 10.09
CA MET A 124 -0.82 14.51 11.30
C MET A 124 -0.93 15.76 12.19
N LYS A 125 -2.09 15.97 12.80
CA LYS A 125 -2.23 16.97 13.86
C LYS A 125 -1.44 16.52 15.11
N PRO A 126 -1.13 17.43 16.05
CA PRO A 126 -0.70 17.01 17.38
C PRO A 126 -1.77 16.10 18.01
N LEU A 127 -1.35 14.91 18.43
CA LEU A 127 -2.18 13.95 19.16
C LEU A 127 -2.12 14.27 20.66
N SER A 128 -3.27 14.27 21.30
CA SER A 128 -3.37 14.21 22.76
C SER A 128 -3.21 12.77 23.26
N ASP A 129 -2.93 12.61 24.56
CA ASP A 129 -2.86 11.28 25.19
C ASP A 129 -4.20 10.55 25.10
N GLU A 130 -5.32 11.27 25.23
CA GLU A 130 -6.67 10.68 25.07
C GLU A 130 -6.84 10.06 23.68
N GLU A 131 -6.51 10.82 22.62
CA GLU A 131 -6.63 10.35 21.24
C GLU A 131 -5.69 9.17 20.94
N LEU A 132 -4.45 9.25 21.43
CA LEU A 132 -3.47 8.19 21.26
C LEU A 132 -3.96 6.89 21.91
N ASN A 133 -4.36 6.94 23.18
CA ASN A 133 -4.82 5.77 23.92
C ASN A 133 -6.12 5.20 23.35
N ALA A 134 -7.07 6.07 22.98
CA ALA A 134 -8.32 5.66 22.34
C ALA A 134 -8.05 4.95 21.00
N TYR A 135 -7.13 5.48 20.18
CA TYR A 135 -6.77 4.84 18.91
C TYR A 135 -6.08 3.50 19.10
N LEU A 136 -5.10 3.40 20.00
CA LEU A 136 -4.39 2.15 20.29
C LEU A 136 -5.35 1.04 20.76
N ALA A 137 -6.35 1.40 21.57
CA ALA A 137 -7.38 0.47 22.05
C ALA A 137 -8.26 -0.12 20.94
N THR A 138 -8.32 0.49 19.76
CA THR A 138 -9.11 -0.04 18.63
C THR A 138 -8.47 -1.25 17.95
N GLY A 139 -7.16 -1.47 18.12
CA GLY A 139 -6.40 -2.45 17.34
C GLY A 139 -6.24 -2.07 15.86
N ASP A 140 -6.74 -0.91 15.41
CA ASP A 140 -6.66 -0.50 14.00
C ASP A 140 -5.23 -0.18 13.56
N TRP A 141 -4.24 -0.15 14.45
CA TRP A 141 -2.83 -0.06 14.08
C TRP A 141 -2.24 -1.40 13.59
N GLU A 142 -2.87 -2.53 13.93
CA GLU A 142 -2.31 -3.86 13.69
C GLU A 142 -2.12 -4.15 12.20
N GLY A 143 -0.93 -4.63 11.86
CA GLY A 143 -0.57 -4.97 10.48
C GLY A 143 -0.48 -3.78 9.51
N LYS A 144 -0.47 -2.53 10.01
CA LYS A 144 -0.42 -1.32 9.18
C LYS A 144 0.91 -0.58 9.35
N ALA A 145 1.53 -0.22 8.23
CA ALA A 145 2.76 0.56 8.22
C ALA A 145 2.52 1.93 8.90
N GLY A 146 3.44 2.34 9.76
CA GLY A 146 3.30 3.59 10.53
C GLY A 146 2.19 3.56 11.59
N ALA A 147 1.63 2.39 11.88
CA ALA A 147 0.64 2.16 12.92
C ALA A 147 -0.67 2.95 12.76
N TYR A 148 -1.08 3.31 11.54
CA TYR A 148 -2.39 3.96 11.33
C TYR A 148 -3.08 3.60 10.01
N ALA A 149 -4.40 3.81 9.94
CA ALA A 149 -5.20 3.74 8.71
C ALA A 149 -6.02 5.00 8.49
N ILE A 150 -5.79 5.72 7.38
CA ILE A 150 -6.51 6.96 7.06
C ILE A 150 -8.02 6.76 6.83
N GLN A 151 -8.44 5.54 6.48
CA GLN A 151 -9.86 5.20 6.29
C GLN A 151 -10.60 4.91 7.61
N GLY A 152 -9.85 4.67 8.69
CA GLY A 152 -10.39 4.39 10.02
C GLY A 152 -10.41 5.63 10.89
N LEU A 153 -10.38 5.41 12.21
CA LEU A 153 -10.41 6.48 13.22
C LEU A 153 -9.27 7.49 13.05
N ALA A 154 -8.09 7.05 12.57
CA ALA A 154 -6.96 7.94 12.32
C ALA A 154 -7.20 8.98 11.22
N GLY A 155 -8.28 8.86 10.42
CA GLY A 155 -8.74 9.93 9.54
C GLY A 155 -9.00 11.25 10.29
N ALA A 156 -9.45 11.19 11.55
CA ALA A 156 -9.61 12.38 12.40
C ALA A 156 -8.29 13.07 12.76
N PHE A 157 -7.16 12.35 12.67
CA PHE A 157 -5.84 12.88 12.99
C PHE A 157 -5.14 13.54 11.80
N ILE A 158 -5.72 13.44 10.60
CA ILE A 158 -5.06 13.80 9.35
C ILE A 158 -5.79 14.99 8.72
N PRO A 159 -5.47 16.23 9.13
CA PRO A 159 -6.10 17.43 8.57
C PRO A 159 -5.72 17.71 7.12
N TRP A 160 -4.65 17.07 6.61
CA TRP A 160 -4.14 17.38 5.27
C TRP A 160 -3.34 16.25 4.65
N ILE A 161 -3.51 16.11 3.34
CA ILE A 161 -2.70 15.25 2.47
C ILE A 161 -2.33 16.01 1.19
N SER A 162 -1.25 15.57 0.54
CA SER A 162 -0.91 15.94 -0.84
C SER A 162 -0.43 14.70 -1.59
N GLY A 163 -1.02 14.43 -2.74
CA GLY A 163 -0.75 13.24 -3.55
C GLY A 163 -1.98 12.34 -3.66
N SER A 164 -1.77 11.03 -3.67
CA SER A 164 -2.81 10.04 -3.95
C SER A 164 -3.41 9.49 -2.65
N PHE A 165 -4.66 9.84 -2.37
CA PHE A 165 -5.41 9.25 -1.25
C PHE A 165 -5.48 7.72 -1.36
N THR A 166 -5.81 7.20 -2.54
CA THR A 166 -5.86 5.74 -2.78
C THR A 166 -4.47 5.08 -2.65
N GLY A 167 -3.41 5.80 -3.04
CA GLY A 167 -2.03 5.43 -2.76
C GLY A 167 -1.73 5.31 -1.26
N ILE A 168 -2.20 6.28 -0.44
CA ILE A 168 -2.07 6.24 1.03
C ILE A 168 -2.81 5.03 1.62
N VAL A 169 -4.01 4.72 1.10
CA VAL A 169 -4.77 3.54 1.53
C VAL A 169 -4.05 2.23 1.20
N GLY A 170 -3.36 2.18 0.06
CA GLY A 170 -2.45 1.10 -0.29
C GLY A 170 -2.44 0.66 -1.75
N LEU A 171 -3.16 1.35 -2.65
CA LEU A 171 -3.14 1.09 -4.08
C LEU A 171 -3.49 2.36 -4.87
N PRO A 172 -2.56 3.00 -5.58
CA PRO A 172 -2.81 4.23 -6.31
C PRO A 172 -3.62 3.92 -7.57
N LEU A 173 -4.91 4.25 -7.57
CA LEU A 173 -5.85 3.76 -8.58
C LEU A 173 -5.57 4.27 -10.00
N SER A 174 -5.13 5.51 -10.16
CA SER A 174 -4.83 6.08 -11.48
C SER A 174 -3.69 5.33 -12.16
N GLU A 175 -2.58 5.15 -11.44
CA GLU A 175 -1.42 4.40 -11.90
C GLU A 175 -1.77 2.93 -12.12
N THR A 176 -2.51 2.33 -11.18
CA THR A 176 -2.96 0.94 -11.28
C THR A 176 -3.77 0.69 -12.54
N ALA A 177 -4.74 1.56 -12.86
CA ALA A 177 -5.55 1.42 -14.06
C ALA A 177 -4.70 1.47 -15.34
N ASN A 178 -3.72 2.37 -15.39
CA ASN A 178 -2.81 2.48 -16.52
C ASN A 178 -1.94 1.22 -16.69
N LEU A 179 -1.40 0.68 -15.59
CA LEU A 179 -0.58 -0.52 -15.63
C LEU A 179 -1.38 -1.77 -16.03
N LEU A 180 -2.60 -1.92 -15.52
CA LEU A 180 -3.49 -3.03 -15.89
C LEU A 180 -3.83 -3.00 -17.38
N ARG A 181 -4.15 -1.81 -17.92
CA ARG A 181 -4.37 -1.65 -19.37
C ARG A 181 -3.13 -1.96 -20.19
N ALA A 182 -1.94 -1.52 -19.74
CA ALA A 182 -0.68 -1.83 -20.42
C ALA A 182 -0.38 -3.33 -20.46
N ALA A 183 -0.80 -4.07 -19.44
CA ALA A 183 -0.71 -5.54 -19.40
C ALA A 183 -1.78 -6.26 -20.24
N GLY A 184 -2.74 -5.53 -20.80
CA GLY A 184 -3.81 -6.05 -21.64
C GLY A 184 -5.10 -6.42 -20.89
N LEU A 185 -5.25 -6.00 -19.64
CA LEU A 185 -6.51 -6.18 -18.91
C LEU A 185 -7.51 -5.07 -19.31
N PRO A 186 -8.69 -5.42 -19.86
CA PRO A 186 -9.73 -4.44 -20.19
C PRO A 186 -10.37 -3.87 -18.92
N LEU A 187 -10.52 -2.55 -18.84
CA LEU A 187 -11.13 -1.86 -17.68
C LEU A 187 -12.44 -1.13 -17.98
N TYR A 188 -12.62 -0.68 -19.22
CA TYR A 188 -13.73 0.22 -19.61
C TYR A 188 -14.63 -0.40 -20.68
N GLN A 189 -14.71 -1.73 -20.75
CA GLN A 189 -15.63 -2.37 -21.67
C GLN A 189 -17.05 -2.18 -21.14
N GLU A 190 -17.96 -1.73 -22.01
CA GLU A 190 -19.39 -1.62 -21.68
C GLU A 190 -19.90 -2.98 -21.19
N ALA A 191 -20.68 -2.97 -20.11
CA ALA A 191 -21.47 -4.13 -19.75
C ALA A 191 -22.34 -4.48 -20.97
N ALA A 192 -22.24 -5.71 -21.46
CA ALA A 192 -23.19 -6.19 -22.46
C ALA A 192 -24.60 -5.98 -21.90
N ALA A 193 -25.38 -5.16 -22.61
CA ALA A 193 -26.76 -4.79 -22.27
C ALA A 193 -27.67 -6.02 -22.16
#